data_AF-A0A3M1IT35-F1
#
_entry.id   AF-A0A3M1IT35-F1
#
_cell.length_a   1.000
_cell.length_b   1.000
_cell.length_c   1.000
_cell.angle_alpha   90.00
_cell.angle_beta   90.00
_cell.angle_gamma   90.00
#
_symmetry.space_group_name_H-M   'P 1'
#
loop_
_entity.id
_entity.type
_entity.pdbx_description
1 polymer ?
#
loop_
_entity_poly.entity_id
_entity_poly.type
_entity_poly.pdbx_seq_one_letter_code
_entity_poly.pdbx_strand_id
1 'polypeptide(L)' 'SKPRLERAIGVIYRPDTELQSHYFEAELPRQFNEYIWIDRTSAVTPLETREMEGVPDTYPFGV' A
#
# COMPACT_ATOMS: atom_id res chain seq x y z
N SER A 1 -3.73 9.59 -22.46
CA SER A 1 -3.80 8.13 -22.64
C SER A 1 -5.16 7.65 -22.12
N LYS A 2 -5.61 6.40 -22.36
CA LYS A 2 -6.81 5.89 -21.66
C LYS A 2 -6.40 5.48 -20.25
N PRO A 3 -7.09 5.92 -19.17
CA PRO A 3 -6.80 5.48 -17.82
C PRO A 3 -6.87 3.96 -17.68
N ARG A 4 -5.98 3.40 -16.85
CA ARG A 4 -5.95 1.97 -16.48
C ARG A 4 -6.23 1.83 -14.99
N LEU A 5 -6.63 0.67 -14.52
CA LEU A 5 -6.80 0.47 -13.09
C LEU A 5 -5.44 0.24 -12.41
N GLU A 6 -5.15 1.02 -11.37
CA GLU A 6 -4.07 0.77 -10.41
C GLU A 6 -4.64 0.24 -9.10
N ARG A 7 -3.89 -0.63 -8.42
CA ARG A 7 -4.28 -1.20 -7.13
C ARG A 7 -3.45 -0.56 -6.02
N ALA A 8 -4.09 0.11 -5.06
CA ALA A 8 -3.43 0.58 -3.86
C ALA A 8 -3.32 -0.56 -2.83
N ILE A 9 -2.12 -0.75 -2.26
CA ILE A 9 -1.83 -1.70 -1.19
C ILE A 9 -1.44 -0.91 0.06
N GLY A 10 -1.97 -1.29 1.22
CA GLY A 10 -1.79 -0.55 2.48
C GLY A 10 -3.09 -0.04 3.12
N VAL A 11 -4.25 -0.42 2.56
CA VAL A 11 -5.58 -0.16 3.13
C VAL A 11 -6.16 -1.45 3.73
N ILE A 12 -7.25 -1.34 4.49
CA ILE A 12 -7.96 -2.50 5.07
C ILE A 12 -8.45 -3.41 3.92
N TYR A 13 -7.95 -4.63 3.86
CA TYR A 13 -8.34 -5.59 2.84
C TYR A 13 -9.76 -6.12 3.09
N ARG A 14 -10.66 -5.86 2.13
CA ARG A 14 -12.05 -6.35 2.12
C ARG A 14 -12.33 -7.03 0.78
N PRO A 15 -12.24 -8.36 0.69
CA PRO A 15 -12.30 -9.07 -0.60
C PRO A 15 -13.61 -8.82 -1.36
N ASP A 16 -14.73 -8.77 -0.65
CA ASP A 16 -16.06 -8.54 -1.23
C ASP A 16 -16.20 -7.21 -1.97
N THR A 17 -15.34 -6.23 -1.64
CA THR A 17 -15.36 -4.88 -2.20
C THR A 17 -14.04 -4.50 -2.86
N GLU A 18 -13.15 -5.46 -3.17
CA GLU A 18 -11.76 -5.18 -3.57
C GLU A 18 -11.69 -4.22 -4.77
N LEU A 19 -12.47 -4.46 -5.82
CA LEU A 19 -12.47 -3.61 -7.02
C LEU A 19 -12.85 -2.15 -6.70
N GLN A 20 -13.83 -1.93 -5.83
CA GLN A 20 -14.30 -0.59 -5.47
C GLN A 20 -13.37 0.10 -4.46
N SER A 21 -12.77 -0.66 -3.54
CA SER A 21 -12.03 -0.11 -2.40
C SER A 21 -10.52 0.00 -2.63
N HIS A 22 -9.96 -0.79 -3.56
CA HIS A 22 -8.51 -0.87 -3.77
C HIS A 22 -8.07 -0.47 -5.18
N TYR A 23 -8.98 -0.40 -6.16
CA TYR A 23 -8.62 -0.02 -7.52
C TYR A 23 -9.09 1.39 -7.88
N PHE A 24 -8.23 2.13 -8.59
CA PHE A 24 -8.48 3.51 -9.03
C PHE A 24 -8.09 3.69 -10.48
N GLU A 25 -8.71 4.65 -11.16
CA GLU A 25 -8.26 5.04 -12.50
C GLU A 25 -6.92 5.78 -12.41
N ALA A 26 -5.95 5.27 -13.15
CA ALA A 26 -4.59 5.72 -13.19
C ALA A 26 -4.20 6.22 -14.58
N GLU A 27 -3.58 7.40 -14.59
CA GLU A 27 -2.82 7.90 -15.71
C GLU A 27 -1.40 8.21 -15.21
N LEU A 28 -0.55 7.18 -15.31
CA LEU A 28 0.81 7.17 -14.77
C LEU A 28 1.58 8.50 -14.95
N PRO A 29 1.79 9.03 -16.18
CA PRO A 29 2.59 10.26 -16.35
C PRO A 29 1.97 11.51 -15.72
N ARG A 30 0.69 11.49 -15.31
CA ARG A 30 0.04 12.59 -14.58
C ARG A 30 0.18 12.45 -13.06
N GLN A 31 0.39 11.25 -12.54
CA GLN A 31 0.42 10.97 -11.11
C GLN A 31 1.84 10.97 -10.54
N PHE A 32 2.82 10.52 -11.32
CA PHE A 32 4.19 10.37 -10.85
C PHE A 32 5.21 10.85 -11.88
N ASN A 33 6.33 11.38 -11.40
CA ASN A 33 7.43 11.84 -12.26
C ASN A 33 8.31 10.69 -12.76
N GLU A 34 8.40 9.60 -12.00
CA GLU A 34 9.26 8.46 -12.29
C GLU A 34 8.71 7.15 -11.69
N TYR A 35 9.20 6.03 -12.19
CA TYR A 35 8.77 4.69 -11.80
C TYR A 35 9.95 3.74 -11.64
N ILE A 36 9.88 2.92 -10.60
CA ILE A 36 10.75 1.77 -10.42
C ILE A 36 9.90 0.52 -10.60
N TRP A 37 10.21 -0.28 -11.61
CA TRP A 37 9.47 -1.51 -11.91
C TRP A 37 10.05 -2.69 -11.14
N ILE A 38 9.20 -3.36 -10.36
CA ILE A 38 9.53 -4.59 -9.65
C ILE A 38 8.48 -5.64 -10.00
N ASP A 39 8.86 -6.63 -10.81
CA ASP A 39 7.94 -7.69 -11.29
C ASP A 39 7.47 -8.61 -10.15
N ARG A 40 8.34 -8.84 -9.16
CA ARG A 40 8.08 -9.76 -8.04
C ARG A 40 8.56 -9.15 -6.74
N THR A 41 7.67 -9.15 -5.76
CA THR A 41 7.97 -8.72 -4.39
C THR A 41 7.83 -9.92 -3.45
N SER A 42 8.44 -9.81 -2.28
CA SER A 42 8.27 -10.74 -1.16
C SER A 42 7.85 -9.95 0.08
N ALA A 43 7.29 -10.65 1.06
CA ALA A 43 7.01 -10.03 2.36
C ALA A 43 8.30 -9.46 2.97
N VAL A 44 8.20 -8.30 3.61
CA VAL A 44 9.31 -7.71 4.37
C VAL A 44 9.54 -8.53 5.64
N THR A 45 10.79 -8.75 6.00
CA THR A 45 11.15 -9.30 7.32
C THR A 45 11.26 -8.13 8.30
N PRO A 46 10.51 -8.12 9.41
CA PRO A 46 10.64 -7.09 10.43
C PRO A 46 12.09 -6.99 10.92
N LEU A 47 12.57 -5.78 11.12
CA LEU A 47 13.85 -5.56 11.80
C LEU A 47 13.70 -5.91 13.29
N GLU A 48 14.78 -6.36 13.92
CA GLU A 48 14.80 -6.48 15.38
C GLU A 48 14.64 -5.10 15.98
N THR A 49 13.47 -4.84 16.56
CA THR A 49 13.19 -3.60 17.29
C THR A 49 13.35 -3.86 18.78
N ARG A 50 13.98 -2.90 19.48
CA ARG A 50 13.91 -2.86 20.94
C ARG A 50 12.64 -2.11 21.31
N GLU A 51 11.79 -2.69 22.15
CA GLU A 51 10.71 -1.93 22.77
C GLU A 51 11.33 -0.77 23.57
N MET A 52 10.95 0.44 23.20
CA MET A 52 11.27 1.62 24.00
C MET A 52 10.21 1.71 25.10
N GLU A 53 10.61 1.51 26.36
CA GLU A 53 9.72 1.70 27.51
C GLU A 53 9.05 3.08 27.43
N GLY A 54 7.72 3.09 27.53
CA GLY A 54 6.93 4.32 27.55
C GLY A 54 6.47 4.84 26.18
N VAL A 55 6.79 4.16 25.06
CA VAL A 55 6.22 4.49 23.75
C VAL A 55 4.99 3.62 23.49
N PRO A 56 3.79 4.20 23.27
CA PRO A 56 2.62 3.43 22.88
C PRO A 56 2.89 2.67 21.59
N ASP A 57 2.49 1.39 21.52
CA ASP A 57 2.40 0.70 20.23
C ASP A 57 1.45 1.50 19.35
N THR A 58 1.91 1.94 18.18
CA THR A 58 1.20 2.86 17.28
C THR A 58 0.88 2.21 15.94
N TYR A 59 1.15 0.91 15.80
CA TYR A 59 0.88 0.15 14.58
C TYR A 59 -0.59 -0.29 14.52
N PRO A 60 -1.20 -0.30 13.33
CA PRO A 60 -2.26 0.65 13.03
C PRO A 60 -3.59 0.13 13.52
N PHE A 61 -4.16 0.81 14.51
CA PHE A 61 -5.59 0.68 14.76
C PHE A 61 -6.30 1.44 13.64
N GLY A 62 -6.80 0.70 12.66
CA GLY A 62 -7.88 1.19 11.81
C GLY A 62 -9.09 1.42 12.71
N VAL A 63 -9.29 2.66 13.14
CA VAL A 63 -10.57 3.15 13.67
C VAL A 63 -11.57 3.33 12.54
#